data_AF-A0A7D4AQL2-F1
#
_entry.id   AF-A0A7D4AQL2-F1
#
_cell.length_a   1.000
_cell.length_b   1.000
_cell.length_c   1.000
_cell.angle_alpha   90.00
_cell.angle_beta   90.00
_cell.angle_gamma   90.00
#
_symmetry.space_group_name_H-M   'P 1'
#
loop_
_entity.id
_entity.type
_entity.pdbx_description
1 polymer ?
#
loop_
_entity_poly.entity_id
_entity_poly.type
_entity_poly.pdbx_seq_one_letter_code
_entity_poly.pdbx_strand_id
1 'polypeptide(L)'
;MLTRYFISTPTMLMRRATLLALGGYDETLSYEDFDFWVRASRDWRFQYQDAVTTRKRRHPRSMSAQVTRAHDPYLASTLRVCEKALALCRTPAELRALARRVRYELGHALRRRQWAAARQALRLLMNIIGWVVGLRGQA
;
A
#
# COMPACT_ATOMS: atom_id res chain seq x y z
N MET A 1 -5.57 -7.30 1.94
CA MET A 1 -5.30 -5.89 1.59
C MET A 1 -4.19 -5.71 0.54
N LEU A 2 -3.12 -6.51 0.54
CA LEU A 2 -1.95 -6.28 -0.33
C LEU A 2 -2.23 -6.45 -1.83
N THR A 3 -3.06 -7.42 -2.23
CA THR A 3 -3.28 -7.79 -3.64
C THR A 3 -4.12 -6.78 -4.43
N ARG A 4 -5.11 -6.15 -3.80
CA ARG A 4 -6.03 -5.21 -4.45
C ARG A 4 -6.62 -4.27 -3.39
N TYR A 5 -6.60 -2.97 -3.65
CA TYR A 5 -7.15 -1.93 -2.78
C TYR A 5 -8.17 -1.12 -3.58
N PHE A 6 -9.40 -0.98 -3.05
CA PHE A 6 -10.49 -0.26 -3.72
C PHE A 6 -11.46 0.42 -2.73
N ILE A 7 -11.09 0.55 -1.46
CA ILE A 7 -11.99 1.11 -0.43
C ILE A 7 -11.99 2.64 -0.56
N SER A 8 -13.18 3.22 -0.57
CA SER A 8 -13.35 4.67 -0.56
C SER A 8 -13.00 5.19 0.83
N THR A 9 -12.00 6.04 0.91
CA THR A 9 -11.46 6.59 2.16
C THR A 9 -12.52 7.21 3.10
N PRO A 10 -13.56 7.94 2.64
CA PRO A 10 -14.58 8.46 3.55
C PRO A 10 -15.57 7.41 4.09
N THR A 11 -15.53 6.15 3.63
CA THR A 11 -16.38 5.08 4.18
C THR A 11 -15.72 4.38 5.37
N MET A 12 -14.54 4.83 5.77
CA MET A 12 -13.77 4.25 6.87
C MET A 12 -14.28 4.70 8.22
N LEU A 13 -14.53 3.73 9.09
CA LEU A 13 -14.66 3.92 10.52
C LEU A 13 -13.66 3.04 11.24
N MET A 14 -13.04 3.59 12.28
CA MET A 14 -12.01 2.90 13.07
C MET A 14 -12.12 3.29 14.54
N ARG A 15 -11.66 2.41 15.41
CA ARG A 15 -11.55 2.71 16.84
C ARG A 15 -10.39 3.68 17.06
N ARG A 16 -10.55 4.65 17.97
CA ARG A 16 -9.46 5.53 18.41
C ARG A 16 -8.21 4.75 18.83
N ALA A 17 -8.40 3.63 19.52
CA ALA A 17 -7.33 2.75 19.95
C ALA A 17 -6.46 2.24 18.79
N THR A 18 -7.03 2.01 17.61
CA THR A 18 -6.29 1.59 16.42
C THR A 18 -5.31 2.68 15.98
N LEU A 19 -5.76 3.94 15.90
CA LEU A 19 -4.89 5.07 15.52
C LEU A 19 -3.76 5.27 16.53
N LEU A 20 -4.05 5.19 17.83
CA LEU A 20 -3.05 5.34 18.87
C LEU A 20 -2.00 4.23 18.84
N ALA A 21 -2.42 2.98 18.68
CA ALA A 21 -1.51 1.83 18.58
C ALA A 21 -0.56 1.95 17.37
N LEU A 22 -1.03 2.60 16.31
CA LEU A 22 -0.26 2.82 15.07
C LEU A 22 0.58 4.10 15.10
N GLY A 23 0.48 4.94 16.13
CA GLY A 23 1.15 6.23 16.16
C GLY A 23 0.63 7.23 15.11
N GLY A 24 -0.64 7.09 14.69
CA GLY A 24 -1.27 7.97 13.70
C GLY A 24 -0.91 7.65 12.24
N TYR A 25 -1.14 8.63 11.36
CA TYR A 25 -0.83 8.55 9.93
C TYR A 25 0.64 8.93 9.66
N ASP A 26 1.20 8.36 8.59
CA ASP A 26 2.50 8.83 8.08
C ASP A 26 2.27 10.01 7.13
N GLU A 27 2.51 11.21 7.64
CA GLU A 27 2.36 12.48 6.91
C GLU A 27 3.38 12.66 5.79
N THR A 28 4.42 11.81 5.72
CA THR A 28 5.42 11.87 4.64
C THR A 28 4.95 11.22 3.34
N LEU A 29 3.74 10.63 3.33
CA LEU A 29 3.14 9.99 2.17
C LEU A 29 2.15 10.93 1.47
N SER A 30 2.07 10.82 0.15
CA SER A 30 1.10 11.56 -0.66
C SER A 30 -0.36 11.13 -0.45
N TYR A 31 -0.58 10.04 0.29
CA TYR A 31 -1.88 9.55 0.74
C TYR A 31 -1.65 8.70 1.99
N GLU A 32 -2.66 8.62 2.83
CA GLU A 32 -2.57 8.08 4.18
C GLU A 32 -3.21 6.70 4.31
N ASP A 33 -4.28 6.43 3.56
CA ASP A 33 -5.17 5.32 3.87
C ASP A 33 -4.49 3.97 3.65
N PHE A 34 -3.88 3.75 2.48
CA PHE A 34 -3.30 2.44 2.16
C PHE A 34 -2.18 2.05 3.13
N ASP A 35 -1.38 3.02 3.61
CA ASP A 35 -0.43 2.81 4.70
C ASP A 35 -1.11 2.36 5.99
N PHE A 36 -2.15 3.09 6.41
CA PHE A 36 -2.94 2.77 7.59
C PHE A 36 -3.50 1.34 7.51
N TRP A 37 -4.13 0.95 6.39
CA TRP A 37 -4.70 -0.38 6.21
C TRP A 37 -3.67 -1.49 6.34
N VAL A 38 -2.50 -1.30 5.73
CA VAL A 38 -1.41 -2.28 5.78
C VAL A 38 -0.96 -2.46 7.23
N ARG A 39 -0.64 -1.37 7.93
CA ARG A 39 -0.17 -1.43 9.31
C ARG A 39 -1.24 -1.98 10.26
N ALA A 40 -2.46 -1.48 10.17
CA ALA A 40 -3.59 -1.93 10.99
C ALA A 40 -3.90 -3.42 10.79
N SER A 41 -3.82 -3.93 9.56
CA SER A 41 -4.19 -5.31 9.23
C SER A 41 -3.37 -6.39 9.94
N ARG A 42 -2.23 -6.01 10.53
CA ARG A 42 -1.38 -6.91 11.32
C ARG A 42 -2.06 -7.37 12.61
N ASP A 43 -2.74 -6.44 13.30
CA ASP A 43 -3.27 -6.65 14.65
C ASP A 43 -4.78 -6.39 14.76
N TRP A 44 -5.39 -5.81 13.72
CA TRP A 44 -6.80 -5.46 13.68
C TRP A 44 -7.51 -6.13 12.50
N ARG A 45 -8.77 -6.52 12.74
CA ARG A 45 -9.65 -7.09 11.72
C ARG A 45 -10.59 -6.02 11.19
N PHE A 46 -10.80 -6.04 9.88
CA PHE A 46 -11.75 -5.17 9.20
C PHE A 46 -13.02 -5.95 8.87
N GLN A 47 -14.16 -5.32 9.13
CA GLN A 47 -15.47 -5.84 8.74
C GLN A 47 -16.03 -4.99 7.61
N TYR A 48 -16.58 -5.64 6.59
CA TYR A 48 -17.27 -4.97 5.50
C TYR A 48 -18.76 -4.87 5.84
N GLN A 49 -19.32 -3.67 5.75
CA GLN A 49 -20.74 -3.44 5.86
C GLN A 49 -21.31 -3.25 4.46
N ASP A 50 -22.19 -4.15 4.04
CA ASP A 50 -22.82 -4.10 2.71
C ASP A 50 -24.01 -3.14 2.69
N ALA A 51 -23.74 -1.87 2.97
CA ALA A 51 -24.75 -0.81 2.96
C ALA A 51 -24.16 0.50 2.40
N VAL A 52 -24.96 1.23 1.64
CA VAL A 52 -24.58 2.54 1.12
C VAL A 52 -24.77 3.59 2.22
N THR A 53 -23.69 3.91 2.95
CA THR A 53 -23.73 4.84 4.09
C THR A 53 -23.14 6.22 3.77
N THR A 54 -22.44 6.37 2.64
CA THR A 54 -21.61 7.54 2.37
C THR A 54 -21.83 8.06 0.95
N ARG A 55 -22.12 9.36 0.82
CA ARG A 55 -22.19 10.05 -0.48
C ARG A 55 -20.92 10.88 -0.70
N LYS A 56 -20.04 10.44 -1.59
CA LYS A 56 -18.80 11.15 -1.94
C LYS A 56 -18.99 12.05 -3.17
N ARG A 57 -18.68 13.34 -3.05
CA ARG A 57 -18.60 14.25 -4.19
C ARG A 57 -17.36 13.93 -5.03
N ARG A 58 -17.53 13.62 -6.32
CA ARG A 58 -16.44 13.52 -7.29
C ARG A 58 -16.28 14.86 -8.01
N HIS A 59 -15.05 15.34 -8.10
CA HIS A 59 -14.74 16.60 -8.77
C HIS A 59 -13.46 16.45 -9.61
N PRO A 60 -13.32 17.12 -10.78
CA PRO A 60 -12.17 16.97 -11.68
C PRO A 60 -10.82 17.30 -11.03
N ARG A 61 -10.81 18.20 -10.03
CA ARG A 61 -9.62 18.57 -9.25
C ARG A 61 -9.31 17.63 -8.07
N SER A 62 -10.00 16.50 -7.94
CA SER A 62 -9.70 15.51 -6.89
C SER A 62 -8.33 14.86 -7.11
N MET A 63 -7.64 14.51 -6.02
CA MET A 63 -6.35 13.82 -6.08
C MET A 63 -6.42 12.58 -6.97
N SER A 64 -7.45 11.73 -6.79
CA SER A 64 -7.68 10.53 -7.61
C SER A 64 -7.84 10.80 -9.13
N ALA A 65 -8.30 12.00 -9.52
CA ALA A 65 -8.42 12.39 -10.92
C ALA A 65 -7.09 12.91 -11.51
N GLN A 66 -6.11 13.22 -10.66
CA GLN A 66 -4.81 13.79 -11.04
C GLN A 66 -3.65 12.77 -11.04
N VAL A 67 -3.88 11.55 -10.54
CA VAL A 67 -2.91 10.42 -10.48
C VAL A 67 -2.41 9.94 -11.87
N THR A 68 -2.88 10.56 -12.95
CA THR A 68 -2.50 10.27 -14.34
C THR A 68 -1.31 11.08 -14.86
N ARG A 69 -0.78 12.05 -14.09
CA ARG A 69 0.33 12.89 -14.53
C ARG A 69 1.69 12.17 -14.45
N ALA A 70 2.59 12.51 -15.38
CA ALA A 70 3.99 12.09 -15.31
C ALA A 70 4.61 12.63 -14.01
N HIS A 71 5.45 11.84 -13.33
CA HIS A 71 6.08 12.14 -12.03
C HIS A 71 5.15 12.31 -10.82
N ASP A 72 3.97 11.69 -10.83
CA ASP A 72 3.09 11.67 -9.65
C ASP A 72 3.76 11.02 -8.41
N PRO A 73 3.77 11.68 -7.23
CA PRO A 73 4.32 11.14 -5.98
C PRO A 73 3.64 9.86 -5.48
N TYR A 74 2.46 9.53 -6.02
CA TYR A 74 1.69 8.35 -5.61
C TYR A 74 2.51 7.05 -5.66
N LEU A 75 3.30 6.85 -6.72
CA LEU A 75 4.06 5.61 -6.88
C LEU A 75 5.18 5.49 -5.83
N ALA A 76 5.87 6.59 -5.54
CA ALA A 76 6.90 6.63 -4.51
C ALA A 76 6.30 6.32 -3.13
N SER A 77 5.18 6.94 -2.77
CA SER A 77 4.45 6.64 -1.53
C SER A 77 4.03 5.17 -1.47
N THR A 78 3.53 4.62 -2.59
CA THR A 78 3.12 3.21 -2.66
C THR A 78 4.27 2.25 -2.41
N LEU A 79 5.46 2.53 -2.95
CA LEU A 79 6.63 1.69 -2.73
C LEU A 79 7.12 1.79 -1.28
N ARG A 80 7.07 2.97 -0.64
CA ARG A 80 7.36 3.12 0.80
C ARG A 80 6.38 2.32 1.66
N VAL A 81 5.09 2.30 1.31
CA VAL A 81 4.10 1.44 2.00
C VAL A 81 4.42 -0.04 1.79
N CYS A 82 4.84 -0.44 0.59
CA CYS A 82 5.25 -1.83 0.32
C CYS A 82 6.50 -2.23 1.12
N GLU A 83 7.44 -1.32 1.37
CA GLU A 83 8.59 -1.56 2.26
C GLU A 83 8.15 -1.82 3.70
N LYS A 84 7.24 -0.98 4.23
CA LYS A 84 6.62 -1.23 5.55
C LYS A 84 5.86 -2.54 5.59
N ALA A 85 5.12 -2.87 4.52
CA ALA A 85 4.39 -4.12 4.40
C ALA A 85 5.32 -5.34 4.47
N LEU A 86 6.51 -5.25 3.85
CA LEU A 86 7.50 -6.33 3.90
C LEU A 86 7.91 -6.63 5.34
N ALA A 87 8.19 -5.60 6.15
CA ALA A 87 8.54 -5.77 7.56
C ALA A 87 7.43 -6.40 8.40
N LEU A 88 6.18 -6.35 7.95
CA LEU A 88 5.01 -6.91 8.65
C LEU A 88 4.61 -8.32 8.16
N CYS A 89 5.16 -8.78 7.03
CA CYS A 89 4.87 -10.10 6.48
C CYS A 89 5.52 -11.20 7.33
N ARG A 90 4.74 -12.20 7.72
CA ARG A 90 5.18 -13.36 8.51
C ARG A 90 5.09 -14.67 7.74
N THR A 91 4.24 -14.72 6.72
CA THR A 91 3.97 -15.96 5.97
C THR A 91 4.43 -15.86 4.51
N PRO A 92 4.80 -17.00 3.88
CA PRO A 92 5.08 -17.03 2.45
C PRO A 92 3.89 -16.59 1.59
N ALA A 93 2.66 -16.74 2.07
CA ALA A 93 1.46 -16.28 1.38
C ALA A 93 1.36 -14.74 1.35
N GLU A 94 1.66 -14.08 2.47
CA GLU A 94 1.72 -12.61 2.56
C GLU A 94 2.85 -12.06 1.67
N LEU A 95 4.03 -12.67 1.70
CA LEU A 95 5.16 -12.31 0.82
C LEU A 95 4.80 -12.44 -0.66
N ARG A 96 4.13 -13.53 -1.06
CA ARG A 96 3.63 -13.72 -2.43
C ARG A 96 2.59 -12.66 -2.82
N ALA A 97 1.72 -12.26 -1.90
CA ALA A 97 0.75 -11.20 -2.13
C ALA A 97 1.45 -9.84 -2.32
N LEU A 98 2.43 -9.52 -1.48
CA LEU A 98 3.25 -8.31 -1.61
C LEU A 98 4.03 -8.30 -2.92
N ALA A 99 4.69 -9.41 -3.30
CA ALA A 99 5.39 -9.53 -4.57
C ALA A 99 4.48 -9.27 -5.77
N ARG A 100 3.22 -9.72 -5.72
CA ARG A 100 2.24 -9.43 -6.77
C ARG A 100 1.95 -7.93 -6.87
N ARG A 101 1.79 -7.25 -5.73
CA ARG A 101 1.58 -5.80 -5.68
C ARG A 101 2.80 -5.05 -6.22
N VAL A 102 4.00 -5.39 -5.75
CA VAL A 102 5.25 -4.74 -6.20
C VAL A 102 5.47 -4.93 -7.70
N ARG A 103 5.18 -6.11 -8.28
CA ARG A 103 5.22 -6.31 -9.74
C ARG A 103 4.26 -5.39 -10.50
N TYR A 104 3.05 -5.22 -9.97
CA TYR A 104 2.07 -4.32 -10.57
C TYR A 104 2.56 -2.87 -10.55
N GLU A 105 3.13 -2.42 -9.43
CA GLU A 105 3.72 -1.08 -9.32
C GLU A 105 4.96 -0.91 -10.23
N LEU A 106 5.80 -1.94 -10.38
CA LEU A 106 6.91 -1.93 -11.33
C LEU A 106 6.42 -1.74 -12.77
N GLY A 107 5.37 -2.47 -13.19
CA GLY A 107 4.77 -2.31 -14.51
C GLY A 107 4.19 -0.91 -14.72
N HIS A 108 3.63 -0.28 -13.69
CA HIS A 108 3.23 1.13 -13.73
C HIS A 108 4.41 2.08 -13.86
N ALA A 109 5.47 1.87 -13.07
CA ALA A 109 6.70 2.68 -13.10
C ALA A 109 7.29 2.71 -14.51
N LEU A 110 7.42 1.54 -15.13
CA LEU A 110 8.02 1.37 -16.46
C LEU A 110 7.17 2.04 -17.55
N ARG A 111 5.85 1.80 -17.55
CA ARG A 111 4.93 2.43 -18.52
C ARG A 111 4.96 3.97 -18.45
N ARG A 112 5.16 4.51 -17.25
CA ARG A 112 5.23 5.95 -16.99
C ARG A 112 6.66 6.53 -17.05
N ARG A 113 7.66 5.71 -17.42
CA ARG A 113 9.09 6.08 -17.49
C ARG A 113 9.64 6.65 -16.16
N GLN A 114 9.08 6.24 -15.02
CA GLN A 114 9.57 6.63 -13.70
C GLN A 114 10.70 5.67 -13.24
N TRP A 115 11.91 5.89 -13.78
CA TRP A 115 13.05 4.97 -13.59
C TRP A 115 13.49 4.81 -12.14
N ALA A 116 13.41 5.86 -11.33
CA ALA A 116 13.75 5.80 -9.90
C ALA A 116 12.82 4.82 -9.15
N ALA A 117 11.51 4.97 -9.36
CA ALA A 117 10.51 4.08 -8.77
C ALA A 117 10.62 2.64 -9.31
N ALA A 118 10.91 2.47 -10.60
CA ALA A 118 11.14 1.15 -11.19
C ALA A 118 12.33 0.42 -10.53
N ARG A 119 13.45 1.13 -10.30
CA ARG A 119 14.61 0.57 -9.59
C ARG A 119 14.28 0.20 -8.15
N GLN A 120 13.55 1.06 -7.43
CA GLN A 120 13.10 0.77 -6.07
C GLN A 120 12.20 -0.46 -6.02
N ALA A 121 11.21 -0.55 -6.91
CA ALA A 121 10.32 -1.71 -7.01
C ALA A 121 11.09 -3.00 -7.31
N LEU A 122 12.07 -2.96 -8.22
CA LEU A 122 12.91 -4.12 -8.54
C LEU A 122 13.74 -4.58 -7.33
N ARG A 123 14.39 -3.65 -6.62
CA ARG A 123 15.15 -3.96 -5.39
C ARG A 123 14.25 -4.61 -4.34
N LEU A 124 13.05 -4.06 -4.13
CA LEU A 124 12.09 -4.61 -3.18
C LEU A 124 11.62 -6.01 -3.59
N LEU A 125 11.38 -6.23 -4.88
CA LEU A 125 11.01 -7.54 -5.41
C LEU A 125 12.10 -8.59 -5.22
N MET A 126 13.36 -8.24 -5.50
CA MET A 126 14.51 -9.11 -5.24
C MET A 126 14.62 -9.45 -3.75
N ASN A 127 14.39 -8.47 -2.87
CA ASN A 127 14.38 -8.70 -1.43
C ASN A 127 13.29 -9.72 -1.04
N ILE A 128 12.05 -9.52 -1.50
CA ILE A 128 10.94 -10.45 -1.24
C ILE A 128 11.26 -11.87 -1.74
N ILE A 129 11.86 -12.02 -2.92
CA ILE A 129 12.26 -13.34 -3.45
C ILE A 129 13.29 -13.99 -2.53
N GLY A 130 14.28 -13.23 -2.06
CA GLY A 130 15.27 -13.73 -1.10
C GLY A 130 14.65 -14.31 0.17
N TRP A 131 13.60 -13.66 0.70
CA TRP A 131 12.82 -14.17 1.84
C TRP A 131 12.02 -15.44 1.50
N VAL A 132 11.43 -15.52 0.30
CA VAL A 132 10.63 -16.69 -0.12
C VAL A 132 11.50 -17.92 -0.37
N VAL A 133 12.70 -17.74 -0.92
CA VAL A 133 13.65 -18.82 -1.25
C VAL A 133 14.50 -19.23 -0.04
N GLY A 134 14.35 -18.57 1.11
CA GLY A 134 15.09 -18.91 2.34
C GLY A 134 16.54 -18.44 2.36
N LEU A 135 16.97 -17.59 1.41
CA LEU A 135 18.32 -17.03 1.36
C LEU A 135 18.58 -15.98 2.45
N ARG A 136 17.54 -15.56 3.16
CA ARG A 136 17.59 -14.65 4.31
C ARG A 136 16.68 -15.20 5.40
N GLY A 137 17.15 -16.21 6.13
CA GLY A 137 16.43 -16.82 7.25
C GLY A 137 16.60 -16.01 8.54
N GLN A 138 15.45 -15.59 9.09
CA GLN A 138 15.08 -15.42 10.51
C GLN A 138 16.20 -14.99 11.48
N ALA A 139 16.18 -13.69 11.82
CA ALA A 139 16.65 -13.18 13.12
C ALA A 139 15.43 -12.85 13.98
#